data_AF-A0A1H6XVM4-F1
#
_entry.id   AF-A0A1H6XVM4-F1
#
_cell.length_a   1.000
_cell.length_b   1.000
_cell.length_c   1.000
_cell.angle_alpha   90.00
_cell.angle_beta   90.00
_cell.angle_gamma   90.00
#
_symmetry.space_group_name_H-M   'P 1'
#
loop_
_entity.id
_entity.type
_entity.pdbx_description
1 polymer ?
#
loop_
_entity_poly.entity_id
_entity_poly.type
_entity_poly.pdbx_seq_one_letter_code
_entity_poly.pdbx_strand_id
1 'polypeptide(L)'
;MSEQLRTLPRWGLCLLLVLGLHVGVALWSLYWRSESKPIELAPPPPAMMVALAPAAAAAPATPPPPPEPPAPPKPVVQPKPIEAPKPKLALPPPKPKTKPQPPKPEAKPVPKTESQPVAQSQPQPQNSAPAASNAPRSDAKPASQSGSPESSNALPSWQGILRAHLSRYKRYPPESRRRGDEGTVTLRFKIDGQGRLLSFELVSRSGRTALDQATLQMIRRAEPLPPPPPELLTNGTLEVVAPFAYTLQDR
;
A
#
# COMPACT_ATOMS: atom_id res chain seq x y z
N MET A 1 -37.42 -14.06 57.40
CA MET A 1 -36.01 -13.64 57.22
C MET A 1 -35.23 -14.78 56.56
N SER A 2 -35.29 -14.93 55.23
CA SER A 2 -34.53 -16.01 54.54
C SER A 2 -34.58 -15.94 53.00
N GLU A 3 -34.40 -14.77 52.38
CA GLU A 3 -34.38 -14.64 50.89
C GLU A 3 -33.25 -13.69 50.42
N GLN A 4 -32.04 -13.80 51.00
CA GLN A 4 -30.89 -12.95 50.63
C GLN A 4 -29.59 -13.73 50.34
N LEU A 5 -29.63 -15.06 50.25
CA LEU A 5 -28.41 -15.89 50.17
C LEU A 5 -28.15 -16.56 48.80
N ARG A 6 -28.85 -16.19 47.72
CA ARG A 6 -28.67 -16.83 46.39
C ARG A 6 -28.20 -15.91 45.24
N THR A 7 -27.96 -14.63 45.48
CA THR A 7 -27.48 -13.69 44.43
C THR A 7 -25.96 -13.50 44.45
N LEU A 8 -25.30 -13.74 45.59
CA LEU A 8 -23.84 -13.73 45.75
C LEU A 8 -23.04 -14.71 44.86
N PRO A 9 -23.50 -15.93 44.52
CA PRO A 9 -22.69 -16.85 43.71
C PRO A 9 -22.58 -16.46 42.24
N ARG A 10 -23.51 -15.65 41.70
CA ARG A 10 -23.53 -15.29 40.28
C ARG A 10 -22.49 -14.24 39.92
N TRP A 11 -22.30 -13.25 40.78
CA TRP A 11 -21.28 -12.21 40.59
C TRP A 11 -19.86 -12.75 40.79
N GLY A 12 -19.67 -13.63 41.79
CA GLY A 12 -18.40 -14.32 41.99
C GLY A 12 -18.01 -15.22 40.81
N LEU A 13 -18.98 -15.92 40.22
CA LEU A 13 -18.75 -16.75 39.03
C LEU A 13 -18.37 -15.92 37.80
N CYS A 14 -19.04 -14.78 37.57
CA CYS A 14 -18.67 -13.87 36.48
C CYS A 14 -17.26 -13.31 36.65
N LEU A 15 -16.89 -12.92 37.87
CA LEU A 15 -15.54 -12.40 38.16
C LEU A 15 -14.46 -13.48 37.93
N LEU A 16 -14.72 -14.72 38.34
CA LEU A 16 -13.81 -15.85 38.08
C LEU A 16 -13.68 -16.17 36.59
N LEU A 17 -14.77 -16.12 35.82
CA LEU A 17 -14.73 -16.34 34.37
C LEU A 17 -13.92 -15.26 33.65
N VAL A 18 -14.11 -13.99 34.02
CA VAL A 18 -13.34 -12.88 33.44
C VAL A 18 -11.86 -13.01 33.81
N LEU A 19 -11.55 -13.32 35.06
CA LEU A 19 -10.16 -13.50 35.51
C LEU A 19 -9.50 -14.68 34.80
N GLY A 20 -10.22 -15.81 34.67
CA GLY A 20 -9.76 -16.98 33.92
C GLY A 20 -9.50 -16.67 32.45
N LEU A 21 -10.37 -15.89 31.80
CA LEU A 21 -10.19 -15.46 30.41
C LEU A 21 -8.92 -14.61 30.25
N HIS A 22 -8.69 -13.65 31.15
CA HIS A 22 -7.51 -12.79 31.08
C HIS A 22 -6.22 -13.59 31.30
N VAL A 23 -6.21 -14.51 32.28
CA VAL A 23 -5.06 -15.40 32.51
C VAL A 23 -4.82 -16.32 31.31
N GLY A 24 -5.88 -16.86 30.71
CA GLY A 24 -5.79 -17.66 29.50
C GLY A 24 -5.18 -16.90 28.32
N VAL A 25 -5.62 -15.67 28.06
CA VAL A 25 -5.08 -14.82 26.99
C VAL A 25 -3.62 -14.42 27.27
N ALA A 26 -3.28 -14.11 28.53
CA ALA A 26 -1.91 -13.79 28.91
C ALA A 26 -0.96 -14.98 28.71
N LEU A 27 -1.38 -16.18 29.14
CA LEU A 27 -0.62 -17.42 28.94
C LEU A 27 -0.51 -17.76 27.45
N TRP A 28 -1.59 -17.62 26.68
CA TRP A 28 -1.56 -17.86 25.23
C TRP A 28 -0.61 -16.89 24.51
N SER A 29 -0.61 -15.60 24.87
CA SER A 29 0.31 -14.59 24.33
C SER A 29 1.78 -14.92 24.65
N LEU A 30 2.06 -15.44 25.84
CA LEU A 30 3.40 -15.87 26.23
C LEU A 30 3.85 -17.13 25.47
N TYR A 31 2.95 -18.11 25.30
CA TYR A 31 3.24 -19.33 24.55
C TYR A 31 3.31 -19.11 23.03
N TRP A 32 2.64 -18.10 22.49
CA TRP A 32 2.70 -17.73 21.06
C TRP A 32 4.02 -17.03 20.66
N ARG A 33 4.84 -16.60 21.62
CA ARG A 33 6.15 -16.00 21.34
C ARG A 33 7.27 -17.00 21.03
N SER A 34 6.97 -18.29 20.87
CA SER A 34 7.96 -19.31 20.57
C SER A 34 7.97 -19.70 19.09
N GLU A 35 8.75 -18.96 18.30
CA GLU A 35 9.56 -19.46 17.16
C GLU A 35 10.20 -18.28 16.40
N SER A 36 10.96 -17.42 17.08
CA SER A 36 11.94 -16.60 16.38
C SER A 36 13.13 -17.49 16.02
N LYS A 37 13.07 -18.16 14.87
CA LYS A 37 14.25 -18.82 14.29
C LYS A 37 15.37 -17.76 14.22
N PRO A 38 16.50 -17.94 14.91
CA PRO A 38 17.64 -17.06 14.72
C PRO A 38 18.02 -17.08 13.25
N ILE A 39 18.19 -15.91 12.65
CA ILE A 39 18.72 -15.78 11.30
C ILE A 39 20.13 -16.39 11.33
N GLU A 40 20.26 -17.59 10.75
CA GLU A 40 21.54 -18.23 10.53
C GLU A 40 22.26 -17.44 9.44
N LEU A 41 23.18 -16.58 9.88
CA LEU A 41 24.04 -15.79 9.01
C LEU A 41 24.91 -16.77 8.21
N ALA A 42 24.63 -16.91 6.92
CA ALA A 42 25.54 -17.60 6.00
C ALA A 42 26.95 -16.97 6.13
N PRO A 43 28.02 -17.77 6.21
CA PRO A 43 29.37 -17.21 6.32
C PRO A 43 29.67 -16.35 5.09
N PRO A 44 30.40 -15.23 5.25
CA PRO A 44 30.84 -14.43 4.11
C PRO A 44 31.68 -15.31 3.18
N PRO A 45 31.57 -15.15 1.86
CA PRO A 45 32.45 -15.85 0.93
C PRO A 45 33.92 -15.52 1.27
N PRO A 46 34.82 -16.50 1.25
CA PRO A 46 36.21 -16.29 1.62
C PRO A 46 36.83 -15.22 0.73
N ALA A 47 37.31 -14.15 1.37
CA ALA A 47 38.14 -13.15 0.74
C ALA A 47 39.45 -13.79 0.22
N MET A 48 39.86 -13.31 -0.95
CA MET A 48 41.01 -13.76 -1.74
C MET A 48 42.27 -13.98 -0.89
N MET A 49 42.77 -15.22 -0.89
CA MET A 49 44.20 -15.47 -0.72
C MET A 49 44.79 -15.70 -2.11
N VAL A 50 45.40 -14.67 -2.68
CA VAL A 50 46.33 -14.82 -3.80
C VAL A 50 47.58 -15.49 -3.23
N ALA A 51 47.60 -16.82 -3.28
CA ALA A 51 48.81 -17.60 -3.06
C ALA A 51 49.65 -17.56 -4.35
N LEU A 52 50.70 -16.75 -4.36
CA LEU A 52 51.82 -16.94 -5.27
C LEU A 52 52.49 -18.27 -4.89
N ALA A 53 52.36 -19.29 -5.72
CA ALA A 53 53.10 -20.55 -5.62
C ALA A 53 53.60 -20.98 -7.02
N PRO A 54 54.75 -21.66 -7.09
CA PRO A 54 55.75 -21.46 -8.14
C PRO A 54 55.49 -22.27 -9.42
N ALA A 55 56.07 -21.79 -10.52
CA ALA A 55 56.11 -22.46 -11.81
C ALA A 55 56.67 -23.89 -11.68
N ALA A 56 55.81 -24.87 -11.90
CA ALA A 56 56.18 -26.26 -12.12
C ALA A 56 56.16 -26.55 -13.62
N ALA A 57 57.25 -27.16 -14.07
CA ALA A 57 57.60 -27.43 -15.45
C ALA A 57 56.54 -28.27 -16.19
N ALA A 58 56.40 -27.93 -17.48
CA ALA A 58 55.54 -28.58 -18.44
C ALA A 58 55.94 -30.04 -18.70
N ALA A 59 54.96 -30.93 -18.62
CA ALA A 59 54.88 -32.12 -19.47
C ALA A 59 53.72 -31.88 -20.46
N PRO A 60 53.86 -32.28 -21.75
CA PRO A 60 53.01 -31.78 -22.81
C PRO A 60 51.57 -32.30 -22.69
N ALA A 61 50.62 -31.37 -22.54
CA ALA A 61 49.23 -31.63 -22.83
C ALA A 61 49.10 -31.89 -24.34
N THR A 62 48.46 -33.00 -24.70
CA THR A 62 48.00 -33.26 -26.06
C THR A 62 47.20 -32.07 -26.59
N PRO A 63 47.44 -31.61 -27.83
CA PRO A 63 46.65 -30.53 -28.40
C PRO A 63 45.18 -30.97 -28.49
N PRO A 64 44.22 -30.08 -28.20
CA PRO A 64 42.81 -30.35 -28.46
C PRO A 64 42.60 -30.62 -29.95
N PRO A 65 41.63 -31.48 -30.33
CA PRO A 65 41.33 -31.74 -31.73
C PRO A 65 41.01 -30.42 -32.46
N PRO A 66 41.41 -30.28 -33.74
CA PRO A 66 41.08 -29.10 -34.53
C PRO A 66 39.58 -28.82 -34.54
N PRO A 67 39.15 -27.55 -34.53
CA PRO A 67 37.74 -27.22 -34.70
C PRO A 67 37.23 -27.79 -36.02
N GLU A 68 36.06 -28.42 -35.96
CA GLU A 68 35.37 -28.96 -37.13
C GLU A 68 35.14 -27.84 -38.16
N PRO A 69 35.38 -28.08 -39.46
CA PRO A 69 35.13 -27.08 -40.49
C PRO A 69 33.66 -26.64 -40.46
N PRO A 70 33.37 -25.33 -40.67
CA PRO A 70 32.01 -24.87 -40.77
C PRO A 70 31.30 -25.61 -41.92
N ALA A 71 30.11 -26.14 -41.63
CA ALA A 71 29.27 -26.81 -42.61
C ALA A 71 29.07 -25.92 -43.85
N PRO A 72 29.06 -26.48 -45.06
CA PRO A 72 28.91 -25.71 -46.29
C PRO A 72 27.59 -24.92 -46.27
N PRO A 73 27.58 -23.68 -46.79
CA PRO A 73 26.38 -22.88 -46.84
C PRO A 73 25.32 -23.59 -47.70
N LYS A 74 24.09 -23.67 -47.18
CA LYS A 74 22.92 -24.12 -47.93
C LYS A 74 22.81 -23.29 -49.22
N PRO A 75 22.49 -23.89 -50.38
CA PRO A 75 22.35 -23.15 -51.63
C PRO A 75 21.36 -21.98 -51.50
N VAL A 76 21.85 -20.79 -51.82
CA VAL A 76 21.03 -19.60 -52.02
C VAL A 76 20.12 -19.87 -53.21
N VAL A 77 18.82 -20.02 -52.95
CA VAL A 77 17.81 -19.99 -54.01
C VAL A 77 17.83 -18.58 -54.59
N GLN A 78 18.23 -18.48 -55.85
CA GLN A 78 18.22 -17.24 -56.61
C GLN A 78 16.80 -16.66 -56.63
N PRO A 79 16.61 -15.36 -56.30
CA PRO A 79 15.32 -14.70 -56.48
C PRO A 79 15.05 -14.55 -57.98
N LYS A 80 13.87 -15.02 -58.40
CA LYS A 80 13.37 -14.88 -59.76
C LYS A 80 13.02 -13.39 -60.01
N PRO A 81 13.55 -12.74 -61.06
CA PRO A 81 13.20 -11.35 -61.38
C PRO A 81 11.82 -11.19 -62.05
N ILE A 82 11.22 -10.00 -61.81
CA ILE A 82 10.14 -9.29 -62.55
C ILE A 82 8.72 -9.76 -62.13
N GLU A 83 7.79 -8.91 -61.67
CA GLU A 83 7.30 -7.68 -62.31
C GLU A 83 6.70 -6.68 -61.28
N ALA A 84 6.86 -5.38 -61.52
CA ALA A 84 6.35 -4.30 -60.68
C ALA A 84 4.92 -3.88 -61.07
N PRO A 85 3.94 -3.82 -60.14
CA PRO A 85 2.72 -3.06 -60.35
C PRO A 85 2.90 -1.61 -59.88
N LYS A 86 2.64 -0.69 -60.81
CA LYS A 86 2.66 0.77 -60.65
C LYS A 86 1.85 1.26 -59.43
N PRO A 87 2.30 2.32 -58.72
CA PRO A 87 1.49 3.02 -57.74
C PRO A 87 0.45 3.90 -58.46
N LYS A 88 -0.83 3.53 -58.39
CA LYS A 88 -1.92 4.50 -58.61
C LYS A 88 -2.22 5.16 -57.28
N LEU A 89 -1.80 6.42 -57.13
CA LEU A 89 -2.49 7.37 -56.27
C LEU A 89 -3.97 7.37 -56.68
N ALA A 90 -4.83 6.91 -55.79
CA ALA A 90 -6.25 7.20 -55.81
C ALA A 90 -6.63 7.67 -54.41
N LEU A 91 -7.06 8.92 -54.34
CA LEU A 91 -7.58 9.59 -53.15
C LEU A 91 -8.63 8.70 -52.46
N PRO A 92 -8.72 8.73 -51.12
CA PRO A 92 -9.84 8.10 -50.42
C PRO A 92 -11.15 8.76 -50.89
N PRO A 93 -12.16 8.00 -51.33
CA PRO A 93 -13.47 8.56 -51.64
C PRO A 93 -14.11 9.14 -50.37
N PRO A 94 -14.84 10.27 -50.49
CA PRO A 94 -15.45 10.95 -49.36
C PRO A 94 -16.55 10.10 -48.71
N LYS A 95 -16.68 10.26 -47.39
CA LYS A 95 -17.76 9.71 -46.54
C LYS A 95 -19.12 9.71 -47.27
N PRO A 96 -19.81 8.57 -47.37
CA PRO A 96 -21.24 8.57 -47.58
C PRO A 96 -21.91 9.11 -46.32
N LYS A 97 -22.55 10.28 -46.46
CA LYS A 97 -23.55 10.79 -45.53
C LYS A 97 -24.67 9.76 -45.43
N THR A 98 -24.75 9.03 -44.32
CA THR A 98 -25.99 8.33 -43.98
C THR A 98 -27.03 9.40 -43.63
N LYS A 99 -28.07 9.43 -44.44
CA LYS A 99 -29.19 10.37 -44.36
C LYS A 99 -29.90 10.25 -42.99
N PRO A 100 -30.41 11.36 -42.44
CA PRO A 100 -31.14 11.38 -41.18
C PRO A 100 -32.36 10.45 -41.23
N GLN A 101 -32.55 9.66 -40.18
CA GLN A 101 -33.79 8.93 -39.96
C GLN A 101 -34.91 9.98 -39.77
N PRO A 102 -36.02 9.91 -40.54
CA PRO A 102 -37.13 10.83 -40.35
C PRO A 102 -37.79 10.55 -38.98
N PRO A 103 -38.08 11.59 -38.17
CA PRO A 103 -38.92 11.41 -37.00
C PRO A 103 -40.34 11.19 -37.50
N LYS A 104 -40.97 10.08 -37.16
CA LYS A 104 -42.43 9.98 -37.26
C LYS A 104 -43.03 10.40 -35.91
N PRO A 105 -43.79 11.51 -35.88
CA PRO A 105 -44.52 11.98 -34.71
C PRO A 105 -45.97 11.49 -34.75
N GLU A 106 -46.50 11.14 -33.58
CA GLU A 106 -47.89 11.31 -33.14
C GLU A 106 -47.92 10.93 -31.65
N ALA A 107 -47.84 11.90 -30.73
CA ALA A 107 -48.95 12.70 -30.21
C ALA A 107 -49.87 11.86 -29.30
N LYS A 108 -49.60 11.88 -27.98
CA LYS A 108 -50.32 12.71 -26.96
C LYS A 108 -51.56 11.95 -26.41
N PRO A 109 -52.24 12.43 -25.36
CA PRO A 109 -51.79 12.91 -24.04
C PRO A 109 -52.66 12.32 -22.90
N VAL A 110 -52.16 12.14 -21.68
CA VAL A 110 -52.90 12.68 -20.51
C VAL A 110 -51.99 12.84 -19.28
N PRO A 111 -51.92 14.06 -18.72
CA PRO A 111 -51.37 14.40 -17.40
C PRO A 111 -52.47 14.48 -16.31
N LYS A 112 -52.04 14.86 -15.09
CA LYS A 112 -52.78 15.16 -13.83
C LYS A 112 -53.09 13.93 -12.96
N THR A 113 -52.82 13.90 -11.65
CA THR A 113 -53.02 14.89 -10.58
C THR A 113 -52.23 14.38 -9.36
N GLU A 114 -51.33 15.17 -8.76
CA GLU A 114 -51.57 16.03 -7.58
C GLU A 114 -51.86 15.26 -6.28
N SER A 115 -50.97 15.42 -5.30
CA SER A 115 -51.18 15.39 -3.83
C SER A 115 -49.79 15.40 -3.18
N GLN A 116 -49.19 16.58 -3.03
CA GLN A 116 -49.13 17.37 -1.78
C GLN A 116 -48.23 16.80 -0.65
N PRO A 117 -47.59 17.71 0.10
CA PRO A 117 -46.42 17.43 0.91
C PRO A 117 -46.79 17.16 2.37
N VAL A 118 -46.11 16.20 3.01
CA VAL A 118 -46.05 16.15 4.47
C VAL A 118 -44.72 16.76 4.92
N ALA A 119 -44.85 17.97 5.44
CA ALA A 119 -43.91 18.61 6.33
C ALA A 119 -43.80 17.84 7.66
N GLN A 120 -42.77 18.22 8.44
CA GLN A 120 -42.57 17.93 9.87
C GLN A 120 -42.03 16.51 10.18
N SER A 121 -40.92 16.30 10.89
CA SER A 121 -40.23 17.15 11.87
C SER A 121 -38.76 16.75 12.01
N GLN A 122 -37.90 17.75 12.06
CA GLN A 122 -36.62 17.74 12.76
C GLN A 122 -36.90 17.62 14.27
N PRO A 123 -36.11 16.82 15.01
CA PRO A 123 -35.37 17.43 16.12
C PRO A 123 -33.96 16.86 16.27
N GLN A 124 -32.97 17.73 16.08
CA GLN A 124 -31.73 17.74 16.87
C GLN A 124 -31.87 18.89 17.89
N PRO A 125 -31.12 18.97 19.00
CA PRO A 125 -30.19 17.99 19.59
C PRO A 125 -30.51 17.74 21.09
N GLN A 126 -30.13 16.59 21.63
CA GLN A 126 -29.96 16.47 23.08
C GLN A 126 -28.51 16.16 23.41
N ASN A 127 -27.83 17.22 23.84
CA ASN A 127 -26.69 17.16 24.74
C ASN A 127 -27.04 16.27 25.93
N SER A 128 -26.18 15.29 26.20
CA SER A 128 -26.00 14.76 27.54
C SER A 128 -24.54 14.40 27.68
N ALA A 129 -23.78 15.37 28.19
CA ALA A 129 -22.49 15.11 28.82
C ALA A 129 -22.74 14.43 30.17
N PRO A 130 -21.95 13.41 30.52
CA PRO A 130 -21.63 13.15 31.92
C PRO A 130 -20.25 13.67 32.26
N ALA A 131 -20.19 14.24 33.46
CA ALA A 131 -19.08 14.93 34.06
C ALA A 131 -17.80 14.10 34.20
N ALA A 132 -16.71 14.86 34.26
CA ALA A 132 -15.37 14.43 34.65
C ALA A 132 -15.38 13.61 35.95
N SER A 133 -14.58 12.54 35.96
CA SER A 133 -14.07 11.94 37.19
C SER A 133 -12.55 11.87 37.08
N ASN A 134 -11.88 12.72 37.87
CA ASN A 134 -10.46 12.69 38.10
C ASN A 134 -10.12 11.52 39.02
N ALA A 135 -9.19 10.66 38.61
CA ALA A 135 -8.42 9.79 39.51
C ALA A 135 -7.03 9.49 38.91
N PRO A 136 -6.01 9.24 39.74
CA PRO A 136 -4.65 9.72 39.51
C PRO A 136 -3.74 8.81 38.67
N ARG A 137 -2.76 9.45 38.05
CA ARG A 137 -1.65 8.86 37.29
C ARG A 137 -0.82 7.91 38.15
N SER A 138 -0.51 6.75 37.59
CA SER A 138 0.62 5.91 37.99
C SER A 138 1.47 5.61 36.77
N ASP A 139 2.74 6.01 36.85
CA ASP A 139 3.80 5.77 35.89
C ASP A 139 3.98 4.27 35.60
N ALA A 140 3.80 3.89 34.34
CA ALA A 140 4.45 2.72 33.76
C ALA A 140 4.61 2.96 32.26
N LYS A 141 5.85 3.02 31.80
CA LYS A 141 6.24 3.17 30.40
C LYS A 141 6.17 1.81 29.69
N PRO A 142 5.41 1.68 28.59
CA PRO A 142 5.80 0.79 27.50
C PRO A 142 6.11 1.62 26.26
N ALA A 143 7.35 1.53 25.77
CA ALA A 143 7.70 2.00 24.45
C ALA A 143 6.96 1.14 23.41
N SER A 144 5.93 1.69 22.79
CA SER A 144 5.34 1.19 21.56
C SER A 144 4.74 2.36 20.81
N GLN A 145 5.46 2.83 19.80
CA GLN A 145 5.00 3.84 18.85
C GLN A 145 3.82 3.27 18.06
N SER A 146 2.61 3.62 18.46
CA SER A 146 1.41 3.56 17.63
C SER A 146 0.58 4.79 17.96
N GLY A 147 0.76 5.84 17.15
CA GLY A 147 0.27 7.17 17.46
C GLY A 147 -1.24 7.31 17.23
N SER A 148 -1.99 7.39 18.33
CA SER A 148 -3.21 8.21 18.43
C SER A 148 -2.89 9.49 19.21
N PRO A 149 -3.59 10.62 18.95
CA PRO A 149 -3.11 11.94 19.31
C PRO A 149 -3.43 12.24 20.78
N GLU A 150 -2.51 11.92 21.68
CA GLU A 150 -2.55 12.47 23.03
C GLU A 150 -1.91 13.86 22.99
N SER A 151 -2.74 14.86 23.24
CA SER A 151 -2.40 16.29 23.32
C SER A 151 -1.44 16.57 24.47
N SER A 152 -0.18 16.19 24.29
CA SER A 152 0.95 16.75 25.01
C SER A 152 1.52 17.85 24.15
N ASN A 153 1.81 19.01 24.74
CA ASN A 153 2.54 20.12 24.11
C ASN A 153 4.02 19.76 23.85
N ALA A 154 4.26 18.51 23.44
CA ALA A 154 5.52 18.00 22.97
C ALA A 154 5.68 18.46 21.52
N LEU A 155 6.85 19.04 21.21
CA LEU A 155 7.21 19.38 19.84
C LEU A 155 6.89 18.20 18.91
N PRO A 156 6.18 18.41 17.78
CA PRO A 156 5.82 17.32 16.89
C PRO A 156 7.08 16.59 16.41
N SER A 157 7.14 15.27 16.59
CA SER A 157 8.20 14.48 15.98
C SER A 157 8.15 14.67 14.46
N TRP A 158 9.30 14.70 13.79
CA TRP A 158 9.35 14.84 12.33
C TRP A 158 8.47 13.78 11.62
N GLN A 159 8.45 12.54 12.12
CA GLN A 159 7.56 11.50 11.60
C GLN A 159 6.07 11.87 11.70
N GLY A 160 5.67 12.56 12.77
CA GLY A 160 4.31 13.07 12.93
C GLY A 160 3.97 14.16 11.93
N ILE A 161 4.91 15.08 11.68
CA ILE A 161 4.79 16.12 10.65
C ILE A 161 4.67 15.48 9.27
N LEU A 162 5.54 14.51 8.96
CA LEU A 162 5.51 13.78 7.69
C LEU A 162 4.18 13.06 7.48
N ARG A 163 3.69 12.34 8.48
CA ARG A 163 2.40 11.65 8.41
C ARG A 163 1.24 12.63 8.21
N ALA A 164 1.24 13.76 8.91
CA ALA A 164 0.22 14.80 8.76
C ALA A 164 0.30 15.50 7.40
N HIS A 165 1.50 15.64 6.82
CA HIS A 165 1.68 16.15 5.47
C HIS A 165 1.11 15.17 4.45
N LEU A 166 1.53 13.90 4.51
CA LEU A 166 1.08 12.86 3.58
C LEU A 166 -0.44 12.60 3.67
N SER A 167 -1.02 12.66 4.87
CA SER A 167 -2.47 12.48 5.03
C SER A 167 -3.29 13.55 4.31
N ARG A 168 -2.79 14.78 4.17
CA ARG A 168 -3.46 15.84 3.41
C ARG A 168 -3.51 15.55 1.91
N TYR A 169 -2.55 14.79 1.38
CA TYR A 169 -2.48 14.42 -0.03
C TYR A 169 -3.09 13.05 -0.33
N LYS A 170 -3.39 12.27 0.71
CA LYS A 170 -4.04 10.96 0.60
C LYS A 170 -5.46 11.17 0.08
N ARG A 171 -5.74 10.60 -1.09
CA ARG A 171 -7.06 10.69 -1.73
C ARG A 171 -7.55 9.29 -2.05
N TYR A 172 -8.70 8.93 -1.48
CA TYR A 172 -9.37 7.69 -1.78
C TYR A 172 -10.03 7.77 -3.16
N PRO A 173 -9.73 6.86 -4.12
CA PRO A 173 -10.40 6.85 -5.43
C PRO A 173 -11.92 6.72 -5.30
N PRO A 174 -12.73 7.58 -5.94
CA PRO A 174 -14.18 7.54 -5.83
C PRO A 174 -14.80 6.18 -6.19
N GLU A 175 -14.26 5.53 -7.22
CA GLU A 175 -14.74 4.22 -7.68
C GLU A 175 -14.46 3.11 -6.65
N SER A 176 -13.27 3.13 -6.03
CA SER A 176 -12.95 2.21 -4.93
C SER A 176 -13.83 2.47 -3.73
N ARG A 177 -14.18 3.73 -3.44
CA ARG A 177 -15.08 4.09 -2.34
C ARG A 177 -16.49 3.57 -2.59
N ARG A 178 -17.01 3.71 -3.81
CA ARG A 178 -18.34 3.18 -4.19
C ARG A 178 -18.42 1.65 -4.06
N ARG A 179 -17.31 0.95 -4.33
CA ARG A 179 -17.20 -0.52 -4.22
C ARG A 179 -16.85 -1.03 -2.82
N GLY A 180 -16.48 -0.15 -1.90
CA GLY A 180 -16.00 -0.55 -0.58
C GLY A 180 -14.62 -1.22 -0.59
N ASP A 181 -13.76 -0.88 -1.55
CA ASP A 181 -12.41 -1.46 -1.66
C ASP A 181 -11.49 -0.93 -0.56
N GLU A 182 -11.18 -1.74 0.45
CA GLU A 182 -10.23 -1.40 1.51
C GLU A 182 -8.88 -2.11 1.33
N GLY A 183 -7.85 -1.63 2.04
CA GLY A 183 -6.55 -2.30 2.08
C GLY A 183 -5.41 -1.39 2.50
N THR A 184 -4.25 -1.98 2.76
CA THR A 184 -3.04 -1.25 3.18
C THR A 184 -1.97 -1.36 2.11
N VAL A 185 -1.41 -0.22 1.70
CA VAL A 185 -0.28 -0.14 0.77
C VAL A 185 0.96 0.26 1.55
N THR A 186 2.06 -0.48 1.44
CA THR A 186 3.33 -0.10 2.06
C THR A 186 4.24 0.53 1.01
N LEU A 187 4.57 1.80 1.19
CA LEU A 187 5.45 2.56 0.30
C LEU A 187 6.82 2.72 0.97
N ARG A 188 7.87 2.41 0.23
CA ARG A 188 9.24 2.80 0.56
C ARG A 188 9.62 3.99 -0.28
N PHE A 189 10.21 5.01 0.32
CA PHE A 189 10.73 6.15 -0.42
C PHE A 189 11.98 6.76 0.23
N LYS A 190 12.80 7.41 -0.58
CA LYS A 190 14.03 8.09 -0.18
C LYS A 190 13.89 9.59 -0.41
N ILE A 191 14.31 10.38 0.56
CA ILE A 191 14.32 11.84 0.49
C ILE A 191 15.70 12.41 0.77
N ASP A 192 15.99 13.60 0.26
CA ASP A 192 17.17 14.39 0.64
C ASP A 192 16.93 15.23 1.90
N GLY A 193 17.99 15.90 2.39
CA GLY A 193 17.91 16.81 3.54
C GLY A 193 16.99 18.02 3.36
N GLN A 194 16.58 18.32 2.13
CA GLN A 194 15.64 19.38 1.78
C GLN A 194 14.20 18.87 1.65
N GLY A 195 13.97 17.56 1.77
CA GLY A 195 12.66 16.94 1.62
C GLY A 195 12.23 16.67 0.18
N ARG A 196 13.15 16.73 -0.80
CA ARG A 196 12.87 16.32 -2.18
C ARG A 196 12.88 14.79 -2.28
N LEU A 197 11.98 14.26 -3.08
CA LEU A 197 11.84 12.83 -3.30
C LEU A 197 12.90 12.35 -4.31
N LEU A 198 13.75 11.41 -3.89
CA LEU A 198 14.80 10.82 -4.74
C LEU A 198 14.30 9.56 -5.45
N SER A 199 13.60 8.69 -4.71
CA SER A 199 13.04 7.45 -5.25
C SER A 199 11.86 6.99 -4.40
N PHE A 200 10.94 6.23 -5.00
CA PHE A 200 9.84 5.59 -4.27
C PHE A 200 9.39 4.30 -4.98
N GLU A 201 8.92 3.34 -4.21
CA GLU A 201 8.41 2.06 -4.70
C GLU A 201 7.42 1.44 -3.72
N LEU A 202 6.56 0.56 -4.24
CA LEU A 202 5.65 -0.22 -3.39
C LEU A 202 6.37 -1.48 -2.90
N VAL A 203 6.53 -1.57 -1.58
CA VAL A 203 7.02 -2.77 -0.91
C VAL A 203 5.90 -3.81 -0.79
N SER A 204 4.68 -3.34 -0.52
CA SER A 204 3.50 -4.19 -0.44
C SER A 204 2.30 -3.49 -1.07
N ARG A 205 1.49 -4.28 -1.77
CA ARG A 205 0.28 -3.83 -2.46
C ARG A 205 -0.95 -4.15 -1.63
N SER A 206 -1.99 -3.36 -1.80
CA SER A 206 -3.29 -3.55 -1.11
C SER A 206 -4.12 -4.71 -1.66
N GLY A 207 -3.75 -5.28 -2.82
CA GLY A 207 -4.61 -6.18 -3.59
C GLY A 207 -5.66 -5.46 -4.45
N ARG A 208 -5.62 -4.13 -4.49
CA ARG A 208 -6.49 -3.27 -5.32
C ARG A 208 -5.63 -2.27 -6.09
N THR A 209 -5.55 -2.45 -7.41
CA THR A 209 -4.72 -1.59 -8.28
C THR A 209 -5.06 -0.11 -8.17
N ALA A 210 -6.35 0.23 -7.97
CA ALA A 210 -6.78 1.61 -7.80
C ALA A 210 -6.19 2.27 -6.54
N LEU A 211 -6.10 1.55 -5.43
CA LEU A 211 -5.50 2.06 -4.18
C LEU A 211 -3.97 2.17 -4.29
N ASP A 212 -3.34 1.18 -4.94
CA ASP A 212 -1.90 1.19 -5.19
C ASP A 212 -1.49 2.40 -6.04
N GLN A 213 -2.23 2.65 -7.13
CA GLN A 213 -2.02 3.83 -7.98
C GLN A 213 -2.31 5.13 -7.24
N ALA A 214 -3.34 5.17 -6.39
CA ALA A 214 -3.63 6.35 -5.58
C ALA A 214 -2.48 6.72 -4.65
N THR A 215 -1.83 5.73 -4.04
CA THR A 215 -0.65 5.92 -3.16
C THR A 215 0.55 6.44 -3.96
N LEU A 216 0.82 5.88 -5.15
CA LEU A 216 1.87 6.37 -6.04
C LEU A 216 1.65 7.82 -6.48
N GLN A 217 0.40 8.18 -6.77
CA GLN A 217 0.08 9.56 -7.15
C GLN A 217 0.11 10.49 -5.93
N MET A 218 -0.25 10.01 -4.74
CA MET A 218 -0.19 10.77 -3.50
C MET A 218 1.23 11.22 -3.19
N ILE A 219 2.23 10.32 -3.23
CA ILE A 219 3.60 10.70 -2.88
C ILE A 219 4.17 11.76 -3.85
N ARG A 220 3.86 11.64 -5.15
CA ARG A 220 4.25 12.63 -6.17
C ARG A 220 3.61 14.00 -5.93
N ARG A 221 2.34 14.03 -5.52
CA ARG A 221 1.63 15.28 -5.20
C ARG A 221 2.07 15.91 -3.89
N ALA A 222 2.61 15.10 -2.98
CA ALA A 222 3.06 15.56 -1.68
C ALA A 222 4.44 16.21 -1.71
N GLU A 223 5.11 16.26 -2.86
CA GLU A 223 6.39 16.95 -3.01
C GLU A 223 6.23 18.48 -2.97
N PRO A 224 7.14 19.21 -2.28
CA PRO A 224 8.22 18.72 -1.44
C PRO A 224 7.70 18.21 -0.08
N LEU A 225 8.37 17.18 0.46
CA LEU A 225 8.10 16.62 1.79
C LEU A 225 8.75 17.47 2.88
N PRO A 226 8.30 17.37 4.14
CA PRO A 226 8.93 18.10 5.24
C PRO A 226 10.41 17.69 5.38
N PRO A 227 11.34 18.65 5.47
CA PRO A 227 12.77 18.35 5.52
C PRO A 227 13.10 17.55 6.78
N PRO A 228 13.83 16.43 6.64
CA PRO A 228 14.22 15.62 7.80
C PRO A 228 15.29 16.34 8.64
N PRO A 229 15.26 16.12 9.98
CA PRO A 229 16.35 16.55 10.85
C PRO A 229 17.70 15.93 10.40
N PRO A 230 18.81 16.68 10.46
CA PRO A 230 20.12 16.19 10.03
C PRO A 230 20.56 14.90 10.73
N GLU A 231 20.08 14.64 11.94
CA GLU A 231 20.42 13.46 12.75
C GLU A 231 19.84 12.16 12.18
N LEU A 232 18.79 12.26 11.34
CA LEU A 232 18.18 11.10 10.67
C LEU A 232 18.81 10.79 9.31
N LEU A 233 19.62 11.71 8.77
CA LEU A 233 20.20 11.56 7.44
C LEU A 233 21.40 10.60 7.48
N THR A 234 21.36 9.59 6.62
CA THR A 234 22.51 8.74 6.30
C THR A 234 23.02 9.11 4.92
N ASN A 235 24.26 9.60 4.83
CA ASN A 235 24.86 10.11 3.57
C ASN A 235 24.00 11.19 2.89
N GLY A 236 23.38 12.09 3.67
CA GLY A 236 22.54 13.17 3.15
C GLY A 236 21.15 12.73 2.67
N THR A 237 20.77 11.47 2.89
CA THR A 237 19.46 10.93 2.51
C THR A 237 18.77 10.22 3.67
N LEU A 238 17.45 10.15 3.63
CA LEU A 238 16.66 9.37 4.58
C LEU A 238 15.72 8.43 3.82
N GLU A 239 15.78 7.15 4.16
CA GLU A 239 14.85 6.12 3.68
C GLU A 239 13.70 5.94 4.68
N VAL A 240 12.47 5.99 4.19
CA VAL A 240 11.26 5.83 4.99
C VAL A 240 10.41 4.72 4.41
N VAL A 241 9.90 3.84 5.28
CA VAL A 241 8.89 2.84 4.94
C VAL A 241 7.63 3.17 5.70
N ALA A 242 6.54 3.45 4.99
CA ALA A 242 5.28 3.90 5.58
C ALA A 242 4.10 3.06 5.06
N PRO A 243 3.27 2.48 5.96
CA PRO A 243 2.01 1.87 5.59
C PRO A 243 0.89 2.92 5.44
N PHE A 244 0.10 2.79 4.37
CA PHE A 244 -1.06 3.62 4.06
C PHE A 244 -2.30 2.74 4.03
N ALA A 245 -3.06 2.75 5.12
CA ALA A 245 -4.35 2.07 5.20
C ALA A 245 -5.43 2.89 4.51
N TYR A 246 -6.25 2.28 3.67
CA TYR A 246 -7.48 2.84 3.11
C TYR A 246 -8.66 2.11 3.75
N THR A 247 -9.39 2.81 4.61
CA THR A 247 -10.60 2.31 5.28
C THR A 247 -11.76 3.25 4.97
N LEU A 248 -12.99 2.74 5.03
CA LEU A 248 -14.19 3.53 4.74
C LEU A 248 -14.53 4.53 5.86
N GLN A 249 -13.90 4.40 7.03
CA GLN A 249 -14.00 5.37 8.14
C GLN A 249 -13.24 6.68 7.92
N ASP A 250 -12.34 6.76 6.93
CA ASP A 250 -11.74 8.04 6.50
C ASP A 250 -12.79 8.86 5.72
N ARG A 251 -13.77 9.40 6.46
CA ARG A 251 -14.92 10.16 5.95
C ARG A 251 -14.78 11.65 6.19
#